data_AF-A0A1A3CJZ4-F1
#
_entry.id   AF-A0A1A3CJZ4-F1
#
_cell.length_a   1.000
_cell.length_b   1.000
_cell.length_c   1.000
_cell.angle_alpha   90.00
_cell.angle_beta   90.00
_cell.angle_gamma   90.00
#
_symmetry.space_group_name_H-M   'P 1'
#
loop_
_entity.id
_entity.type
_entity.pdbx_description
1 polymer ?
#
loop_
_entity_poly.entity_id
_entity_poly.type
_entity_poly.pdbx_seq_one_letter_code
_entity_poly.pdbx_strand_id
1 'polypeptide(L)' 'MSEEVRAEIVASVLEVVVNEGDQIGQGDVVVLLESMKMEIPVLAEVAGTISKVNVSVGDVIQAGDLIAVIS' A
#
# COMPACT_ATOMS: atom_id res chain seq x y z
N MET A 1 13.32 -12.16 1.31
CA MET A 1 12.33 -12.50 0.27
C MET A 1 11.49 -11.25 0.13
N SER A 2 11.45 -10.61 -1.02
CA SER A 2 10.68 -9.38 -1.19
C SER A 2 9.21 -9.72 -1.48
N GLU A 3 8.29 -9.12 -0.75
CA GLU A 3 6.85 -9.21 -0.94
C GLU A 3 6.32 -7.97 -1.66
N GLU A 4 5.43 -8.16 -2.62
CA GLU A 4 4.82 -7.07 -3.38
C GLU A 4 3.40 -6.81 -2.87
N VAL A 5 3.17 -5.62 -2.34
CA VAL A 5 1.83 -5.16 -1.98
C VAL A 5 1.16 -4.65 -3.24
N ARG A 6 0.07 -5.30 -3.64
CA ARG A 6 -0.67 -4.97 -4.87
C ARG A 6 -2.11 -4.55 -4.55
N ALA A 7 -2.66 -3.69 -5.39
CA ALA A 7 -4.06 -3.30 -5.28
C ALA A 7 -4.98 -4.47 -5.63
N GLU A 8 -6.03 -4.71 -4.84
CA GLU A 8 -7.02 -5.75 -5.14
C GLU A 8 -8.22 -5.21 -5.94
N ILE A 9 -8.42 -3.90 -5.92
CA ILE A 9 -9.56 -3.22 -6.51
C ILE A 9 -9.13 -1.95 -7.22
N VAL A 10 -10.05 -1.37 -7.99
CA VAL A 10 -9.91 -0.03 -8.53
C VAL A 10 -10.25 0.99 -7.43
N ALA A 11 -9.31 1.87 -7.13
CA ALA A 11 -9.46 2.90 -6.10
C ALA A 11 -8.51 4.09 -6.35
N SER A 12 -8.69 5.17 -5.60
CA SER A 12 -7.72 6.26 -5.51
C SER A 12 -6.93 6.19 -4.22
N VAL A 13 -5.66 6.57 -4.24
CA VAL A 13 -4.81 6.63 -3.05
C VAL A 13 -5.20 7.86 -2.23
N LEU A 14 -5.80 7.63 -1.08
CA LEU A 14 -6.23 8.69 -0.15
C LEU A 14 -5.05 9.18 0.69
N GLU A 15 -4.26 8.24 1.22
CA GLU A 15 -3.11 8.54 2.07
C GLU A 15 -2.05 7.44 1.91
N VAL A 16 -0.78 7.84 1.96
CA VAL A 16 0.35 6.90 2.07
C VAL A 16 0.88 7.02 3.49
N VAL A 17 0.79 5.93 4.25
CA VAL A 17 1.05 5.94 5.71
C VAL A 17 2.51 5.59 6.02
N VAL A 18 3.23 5.06 5.03
CA VAL A 18 4.62 4.58 5.17
C VAL A 18 5.57 5.26 4.20
N ASN A 19 6.86 5.25 4.53
CA ASN A 19 7.93 5.75 3.69
C ASN A 19 8.95 4.66 3.38
N GLU A 20 9.75 4.86 2.34
CA GLU A 20 10.88 3.99 2.04
C GLU A 20 11.88 3.98 3.20
N GLY A 21 12.23 2.78 3.67
CA GLY A 21 13.09 2.54 4.83
C GLY A 21 12.34 2.31 6.15
N ASP A 22 11.01 2.50 6.19
CA ASP A 22 10.24 2.27 7.41
C ASP A 22 10.14 0.77 7.75
N GLN A 23 10.26 0.45 9.04
CA GLN A 23 10.00 -0.90 9.55
C GLN A 23 8.52 -1.04 9.89
N ILE A 24 7.90 -2.11 9.39
CA ILE A 24 6.48 -2.40 9.58
C ILE A 24 6.26 -3.84 10.03
N GLY A 25 5.19 -4.05 10.79
CA GLY A 25 4.69 -5.35 11.21
C GLY A 25 3.63 -5.92 10.26
N GLN A 26 3.36 -7.22 10.41
CA GLN A 26 2.20 -7.83 9.78
C GLN A 26 0.92 -7.18 10.30
N GLY A 27 0.04 -6.76 9.40
CA GLY A 27 -1.22 -6.07 9.72
C GLY A 27 -1.10 -4.56 9.82
N ASP A 28 0.10 -3.98 9.68
CA ASP A 28 0.25 -2.52 9.64
C ASP A 28 -0.30 -1.94 8.34
N VAL A 29 -0.84 -0.72 8.41
CA VAL A 29 -1.40 -0.03 7.25
C VAL A 29 -0.28 0.57 6.40
N VAL A 30 -0.26 0.23 5.12
CA VAL A 30 0.72 0.71 4.13
C VAL A 30 0.18 1.96 3.43
N VAL A 31 -1.04 1.85 2.88
CA VAL A 31 -1.77 2.96 2.26
C VAL A 31 -3.24 2.88 2.61
N LEU A 32 -3.91 4.03 2.56
CA LEU A 32 -5.35 4.13 2.62
C LEU A 32 -5.88 4.43 1.22
N LEU A 33 -6.81 3.60 0.74
CA LEU A 33 -7.47 3.78 -0.54
C LEU A 33 -8.86 4.35 -0.33
N GLU A 34 -9.36 5.10 -1.30
CA GLU A 34 -10.75 5.55 -1.37
C GLU A 34 -11.41 4.94 -2.61
N SER A 35 -12.56 4.29 -2.40
CA SER A 35 -13.42 3.83 -3.50
C SER A 35 -14.89 3.93 -3.08
N MET A 36 -15.72 4.50 -3.95
CA MET A 36 -17.16 4.67 -3.69
C MET A 36 -17.50 5.37 -2.34
N LYS A 37 -16.70 6.37 -1.94
CA LYS A 37 -16.80 7.08 -0.65
C LYS A 37 -16.53 6.20 0.59
N MET A 38 -15.87 5.07 0.40
CA MET A 38 -15.39 4.20 1.47
C MET A 38 -13.88 4.20 1.50
N GLU A 39 -13.33 4.23 2.71
CA GLU A 39 -11.91 4.13 2.98
C GLU A 39 -11.54 2.67 3.18
N ILE A 40 -10.47 2.23 2.52
CA ILE A 40 -10.06 0.83 2.44
C ILE A 40 -8.58 0.77 2.79
N PRO A 41 -8.23 0.33 4.01
CA PRO A 41 -6.84 0.22 4.41
C PRO A 41 -6.18 -0.98 3.73
N VAL A 42 -5.01 -0.76 3.13
CA VAL A 42 -4.16 -1.84 2.61
C VAL A 42 -3.18 -2.22 3.70
N LEU A 43 -3.28 -3.47 4.15
CA LEU A 43 -2.48 -4.00 5.24
C LEU A 43 -1.28 -4.77 4.70
N ALA A 44 -0.17 -4.73 5.44
CA ALA A 44 0.99 -5.56 5.15
C ALA A 44 0.73 -7.03 5.54
N GLU A 45 0.92 -7.95 4.60
CA GLU A 45 0.75 -9.39 4.86
C GLU A 45 1.93 -9.99 5.66
N VAL A 46 3.09 -9.32 5.64
CA VAL A 46 4.30 -9.72 6.36
C VAL A 46 4.93 -8.52 7.08
N ALA A 47 5.66 -8.83 8.15
CA ALA A 47 6.56 -7.86 8.76
C ALA A 47 7.84 -7.73 7.92
N GLY A 48 8.40 -6.52 7.85
CA GLY A 48 9.61 -6.25 7.08
C GLY A 48 9.95 -4.78 7.00
N THR A 49 10.76 -4.42 6.00
CA THR A 49 11.11 -3.02 5.73
C THR A 49 10.53 -2.57 4.38
N ILE A 50 9.91 -1.40 4.35
CA ILE A 50 9.44 -0.80 3.10
C ILE A 50 10.66 -0.49 2.22
N SER A 51 10.79 -1.26 1.15
CA SER A 51 11.88 -1.12 0.19
C SER A 51 11.57 -0.06 -0.85
N LYS A 52 10.29 0.06 -1.20
CA LYS A 52 9.81 1.00 -2.21
C LYS A 52 8.34 1.31 -2.02
N VAL A 53 7.97 2.55 -2.28
CA VAL A 53 6.56 2.96 -2.44
C VAL A 53 6.36 3.44 -3.88
N ASN A 54 5.41 2.83 -4.57
CA ASN A 54 5.20 3.01 -6.01
C ASN A 54 4.02 3.93 -6.35
N VAL A 55 3.34 4.45 -5.34
CA VAL A 55 2.15 5.29 -5.48
C VAL A 55 2.27 6.58 -4.69
N SER A 56 1.52 7.60 -5.10
CA SER A 56 1.40 8.89 -4.41
C SER A 56 -0.05 9.21 -4.10
N VAL A 57 -0.27 10.08 -3.10
CA VAL A 57 -1.61 10.57 -2.76
C VAL A 57 -2.27 11.21 -3.97
N GLY A 58 -3.51 10.81 -4.26
CA GLY A 58 -4.28 11.25 -5.43
C GLY A 58 -4.16 10.35 -6.66
N ASP A 59 -3.25 9.37 -6.67
CA ASP A 59 -3.12 8.43 -7.78
C ASP A 59 -4.35 7.52 -7.89
N VAL A 60 -4.77 7.21 -9.11
CA VAL A 60 -5.82 6.23 -9.39
C VAL A 60 -5.14 4.91 -9.78
N ILE A 61 -5.41 3.86 -9.02
CA ILE A 61 -4.82 2.53 -9.20
C ILE A 61 -5.85 1.52 -9.68
N GLN A 62 -5.40 0.52 -10.42
CA GLN A 62 -6.19 -0.62 -10.88
C GLN A 62 -5.86 -1.88 -10.07
N ALA A 63 -6.76 -2.85 -10.08
CA ALA A 63 -6.47 -4.16 -9.51
C ALA A 63 -5.21 -4.78 -10.16
N GLY A 64 -4.25 -5.18 -9.34
CA GLY A 64 -2.95 -5.72 -9.73
C GLY A 64 -1.80 -4.71 -9.73
N ASP A 65 -2.09 -3.41 -9.65
CA ASP A 65 -1.06 -2.36 -9.63
C ASP A 65 -0.18 -2.49 -8.38
N LEU A 66 1.11 -2.24 -8.55
CA LEU A 66 2.09 -2.30 -7.47
C LEU A 66 1.99 -1.06 -6.59
N ILE A 67 1.72 -1.26 -5.30
CA ILE A 67 1.60 -0.20 -4.29
C ILE A 67 2.94 0.00 -3.57
N ALA A 68 3.51 -1.08 -3.05
CA ALA A 68 4.75 -1.05 -2.28
C ALA A 68 5.48 -2.39 -2.34
N VAL A 69 6.76 -2.38 -1.98
CA VAL A 69 7.58 -3.59 -1.85
C VAL A 69 8.11 -3.67 -0.43
N ILE A 70 7.94 -4.81 0.22
CA ILE A 70 8.43 -5.11 1.57
C ILE A 70 9.59 -6.11 1.44
N SER A 71 10.70 -5.91 2.15
CA SER A 71 11.83 -6.86 2.18
C SER A 71 12.09 -7.49 3.54
#